data_AF-A0A4C1ZQZ7-F1
#
_entry.id   AF-A0A4C1ZQZ7-F1
#
_cell.length_a   1.000
_cell.length_b   1.000
_cell.length_c   1.000
_cell.angle_alpha   90.00
_cell.angle_beta   90.00
_cell.angle_gamma   90.00
#
_symmetry.space_group_name_H-M   'P 1'
#
loop_
_entity.id
_entity.type
_entity.pdbx_description
1 polymer ?
#
loop_
_entity_poly.entity_id
_entity_poly.type
_entity_poly.pdbx_seq_one_letter_code
_entity_poly.pdbx_strand_id
1 'polypeptide(L)'
;MQTLKDYFPLPLITDQIDKLGKSQYFTCLDMTAGFHGIPIAPDSIEKTAFITPDGQFEYLHMPFGLCNASFIYQRAINSALGDYKDKIALVYVDDILVTSQTI
;
A
#
# COMPACT_ATOMS: atom_id res chain seq x y z
N MET A 1 23.56 0.83 10.76
CA MET A 1 22.87 1.71 9.78
C MET A 1 21.38 1.58 10.03
N GLN A 2 20.65 2.68 10.22
CA GLN A 2 19.22 2.64 10.52
C GLN A 2 18.47 3.22 9.32
N THR A 3 17.40 2.56 8.89
CA THR A 3 16.55 3.05 7.81
C THR A 3 15.90 4.36 8.23
N LEU A 4 16.00 5.39 7.39
CA LEU A 4 15.27 6.65 7.58
C LEU A 4 13.78 6.38 7.42
N LYS A 5 12.99 6.74 8.42
CA LYS A 5 11.53 6.56 8.38
C LYS A 5 10.93 7.55 7.39
N ASP A 6 10.13 7.02 6.46
CA ASP A 6 9.25 7.84 5.62
C ASP A 6 7.96 8.12 6.40
N TYR A 7 7.44 9.33 6.26
CA TYR A 7 6.21 9.78 6.91
C TYR A 7 5.20 10.21 5.86
N PHE A 8 4.91 9.31 4.92
CA PHE A 8 3.86 9.55 3.94
C PHE A 8 2.50 9.62 4.66
N PRO A 9 1.65 10.62 4.35
CA PRO A 9 0.37 10.76 5.04
C PRO A 9 -0.54 9.58 4.72
N LEU A 10 -0.82 8.77 5.73
CA LEU A 10 -1.90 7.80 5.67
C LEU A 10 -3.22 8.52 5.95
N PRO A 11 -4.28 8.20 5.21
CA PRO A 11 -5.59 8.81 5.45
C PRO A 11 -6.11 8.44 6.84
N LEU A 12 -6.74 9.40 7.50
CA LEU A 12 -7.42 9.16 8.76
C LEU A 12 -8.72 8.40 8.50
N ILE A 13 -8.95 7.32 9.27
CA ILE A 13 -10.13 6.45 9.08
C ILE A 13 -11.44 7.24 9.19
N THR A 14 -11.55 8.20 10.10
CA THR A 14 -12.76 9.04 10.25
C THR A 14 -13.07 9.82 8.99
N ASP A 15 -12.05 10.44 8.39
CA ASP A 15 -12.21 11.24 7.16
C ASP A 15 -12.60 10.37 5.96
N GLN A 16 -12.17 9.10 5.96
CA GLN A 16 -12.57 8.13 4.94
C GLN A 16 -14.03 7.71 5.12
N ILE A 17 -14.47 7.48 6.36
CA ILE A 17 -15.86 7.11 6.68
C ILE A 17 -16.83 8.24 6.32
N ASP A 18 -16.47 9.49 6.60
CA ASP A 18 -17.32 10.66 6.28
C ASP A 18 -17.60 10.79 4.78
N LYS A 19 -16.68 10.33 3.93
CA LYS A 19 -16.86 10.30 2.46
C LYS A 19 -17.87 9.24 2.00
N LEU A 20 -18.17 8.23 2.82
CA LEU A 20 -19.08 7.12 2.47
C LEU A 20 -20.55 7.52 2.50
N GLY A 21 -20.92 8.57 3.25
CA GLY A 21 -22.31 8.86 3.62
C GLY A 21 -23.28 9.15 2.47
N LYS A 22 -22.78 9.33 1.23
CA LYS A 22 -23.59 9.58 0.03
C LYS A 22 -23.70 8.37 -0.91
N SER A 23 -22.99 7.29 -0.64
CA SER A 23 -22.91 6.12 -1.52
C SER A 23 -23.88 5.03 -1.06
N GLN A 24 -24.43 4.27 -2.01
CA GLN A 24 -25.37 3.17 -1.72
C GLN A 24 -24.75 1.80 -1.95
N TYR A 25 -23.73 1.72 -2.80
CA TYR A 25 -23.04 0.50 -3.15
C TYR A 25 -21.56 0.61 -2.81
N PHE A 26 -21.01 -0.48 -2.28
CA PHE A 26 -19.63 -0.58 -1.83
C PHE A 26 -19.02 -1.86 -2.39
N THR A 27 -17.87 -1.74 -3.03
CA THR A 27 -17.05 -2.86 -3.49
C THR A 27 -15.72 -2.78 -2.76
N CYS A 28 -15.46 -3.76 -1.90
CA CYS A 28 -14.18 -3.90 -1.24
C CYS A 28 -13.28 -4.79 -2.10
N LEU A 29 -12.10 -4.27 -2.44
CA LEU A 29 -11.04 -4.98 -3.13
C LEU A 29 -9.88 -5.15 -2.16
N ASP A 30 -9.54 -6.39 -1.87
CA ASP A 30 -8.33 -6.75 -1.14
C ASP A 30 -7.22 -7.07 -2.14
N MET A 31 -6.07 -6.41 -2.00
CA MET A 31 -4.93 -6.64 -2.87
C MET A 31 -4.08 -7.79 -2.32
N THR A 32 -4.42 -9.01 -2.73
CA THR A 32 -3.66 -10.20 -2.36
C THR A 32 -2.19 -10.05 -2.76
N ALA A 33 -1.28 -10.18 -1.79
CA ALA A 33 0.16 -10.01 -1.96
C ALA A 33 0.58 -8.62 -2.50
N GLY A 34 -0.18 -7.57 -2.23
CA GLY A 34 0.06 -6.20 -2.70
C GLY A 34 1.52 -5.74 -2.55
N PHE A 35 2.10 -5.92 -1.35
CA PHE A 35 3.50 -5.54 -1.11
C PHE A 35 4.50 -6.22 -2.07
N HIS A 36 4.34 -7.53 -2.32
CA HIS A 36 5.23 -8.27 -3.22
C HIS A 36 5.06 -7.87 -4.68
N GLY A 37 4.02 -7.11 -5.04
CA GLY A 37 3.88 -6.50 -6.36
C GLY A 37 4.80 -5.31 -6.60
N ILE A 38 5.42 -4.76 -5.55
CA ILE A 38 6.29 -3.59 -5.65
C ILE A 38 7.77 -4.02 -5.69
N PRO A 39 8.52 -3.70 -6.76
CA PRO A 39 9.94 -4.01 -6.83
C PRO A 39 10.75 -3.14 -5.86
N ILE A 40 11.80 -3.71 -5.28
CA ILE A 40 12.76 -2.96 -4.45
C ILE A 40 13.73 -2.20 -5.34
N ALA A 41 14.08 -0.97 -4.96
CA ALA A 41 15.11 -0.20 -5.63
C ALA A 41 16.46 -0.93 -5.59
N PRO A 42 17.25 -0.98 -6.68
CA PRO A 42 18.51 -1.73 -6.74
C PRO A 42 19.45 -1.48 -5.54
N ASP A 43 19.60 -0.20 -5.15
CA ASP A 43 20.46 0.24 -4.04
C ASP A 43 19.93 -0.14 -2.63
N SER A 44 18.78 -0.79 -2.56
CA SER A 44 18.15 -1.25 -1.32
C SER A 44 18.00 -2.77 -1.25
N ILE A 45 18.29 -3.51 -2.33
CA ILE A 45 18.17 -4.98 -2.37
C ILE A 45 19.07 -5.63 -1.30
N GLU A 46 20.35 -5.23 -1.24
CA GLU A 46 21.31 -5.74 -0.26
C GLU A 46 20.88 -5.54 1.20
N LYS A 47 20.06 -4.50 1.47
CA LYS A 47 19.55 -4.18 2.81
C LYS A 47 18.41 -5.10 3.25
N THR A 48 17.88 -5.87 2.31
CA THR A 48 16.83 -6.87 2.55
C THR A 48 17.38 -8.29 2.63
N ALA A 49 18.70 -8.45 2.75
CA ALA A 49 19.33 -9.74 2.89
C ALA A 49 18.85 -10.47 4.15
N PHE A 50 18.57 -11.76 4.01
CA PHE A 50 18.24 -12.68 5.11
C PHE A 50 19.02 -13.99 4.95
N ILE A 51 19.19 -14.69 6.07
CA ILE A 51 19.97 -15.92 6.15
C ILE A 51 19.03 -17.08 6.41
N THR A 52 19.17 -18.15 5.62
CA THR A 52 18.60 -19.46 5.89
C THR A 52 19.74 -20.45 6.17
N PRO A 53 19.46 -21.67 6.67
CA PRO A 53 20.48 -22.71 6.80
C PRO A 53 21.19 -23.05 5.47
N ASP A 54 20.53 -22.79 4.33
CA ASP A 54 21.02 -23.12 3.00
C ASP A 54 21.78 -21.96 2.33
N GLY A 55 21.80 -20.76 2.92
CA GLY A 55 22.56 -19.63 2.38
C GLY A 55 22.02 -18.25 2.73
N GLN A 56 22.56 -17.24 2.05
CA GLN A 56 22.12 -15.86 2.13
C GLN A 56 21.31 -15.50 0.88
N PHE A 57 20.15 -14.89 1.09
CA PHE A 57 19.21 -14.51 0.04
C PHE A 57 18.80 -13.05 0.22
N GLU A 58 18.31 -12.43 -0.85
CA GLU A 58 17.87 -11.03 -0.88
C GLU A 58 16.48 -10.95 -1.52
N TYR A 59 15.70 -9.93 -1.14
CA TYR A 59 14.40 -9.71 -1.75
C TYR A 59 14.51 -8.80 -2.97
N LEU A 60 13.91 -9.22 -4.09
CA LEU A 60 13.75 -8.39 -5.29
C LEU A 60 12.46 -7.57 -5.27
N HIS A 61 11.47 -8.02 -4.49
CA HIS A 61 10.19 -7.36 -4.29
C HIS A 61 9.96 -7.16 -2.80
N MET A 62 9.19 -6.14 -2.45
CA MET A 62 9.05 -5.67 -1.08
C MET A 62 8.50 -6.77 -0.15
N PRO A 63 9.29 -7.24 0.84
CA PRO A 63 8.83 -8.19 1.84
C PRO A 63 8.01 -7.49 2.92
N PHE A 64 7.29 -8.30 3.70
CA PHE A 64 6.65 -7.83 4.92
C PHE A 64 7.68 -7.39 5.97
N GLY A 65 7.28 -6.45 6.83
CA GLY A 65 8.07 -6.01 7.98
C GLY A 65 9.04 -4.86 7.70
N LEU A 66 9.17 -4.38 6.46
CA LEU A 66 9.92 -3.14 6.20
C LEU A 66 9.16 -1.94 6.78
N CYS A 67 9.86 -1.09 7.52
CA CYS A 67 9.26 0.06 8.23
C CYS A 67 8.54 1.05 7.31
N ASN A 68 8.97 1.17 6.06
CA ASN A 68 8.40 2.09 5.08
C ASN A 68 7.43 1.42 4.10
N ALA A 69 7.15 0.12 4.25
CA ALA A 69 6.39 -0.64 3.27
C ALA A 69 4.99 -0.07 3.00
N SER A 70 4.22 0.17 4.07
CA SER A 70 2.85 0.70 3.97
C SER A 70 2.80 2.09 3.32
N PHE A 71 3.80 2.94 3.58
CA PHE A 71 3.89 4.29 3.01
C PHE A 71 4.20 4.26 1.51
N ILE A 72 5.11 3.39 1.10
CA ILE A 72 5.44 3.18 -0.32
C ILE A 72 4.24 2.59 -1.05
N TYR A 73 3.58 1.59 -0.44
CA TYR A 73 2.39 0.95 -1.00
C TYR A 73 1.25 1.94 -1.21
N GLN A 74 0.91 2.72 -0.17
CA GLN A 74 -0.11 3.77 -0.27
C GLN A 74 0.20 4.77 -1.38
N ARG A 75 1.47 5.17 -1.53
CA ARG A 75 1.90 6.08 -2.60
C ARG A 75 1.73 5.49 -3.99
N ALA A 76 2.08 4.21 -4.16
CA ALA A 76 1.90 3.49 -5.41
C ALA A 76 0.43 3.40 -5.81
N ILE A 77 -0.45 3.01 -4.87
CA ILE A 77 -1.89 2.93 -5.13
C ILE A 77 -2.49 4.31 -5.40
N ASN A 78 -2.12 5.33 -4.61
CA ASN A 78 -2.56 6.71 -4.85
C ASN A 78 -2.16 7.22 -6.25
N SER A 79 -0.97 6.84 -6.72
CA SER A 79 -0.50 7.16 -8.07
C SER A 79 -1.27 6.39 -9.14
N ALA A 80 -1.59 5.12 -8.90
CA ALA A 80 -2.32 4.27 -9.84
C ALA A 80 -3.78 4.72 -10.00
N LEU A 81 -4.44 5.11 -8.90
CA LEU A 81 -5.81 5.64 -8.93
C LEU A 81 -5.91 7.05 -9.52
N GLY A 82 -4.83 7.83 -9.45
CA GLY A 82 -4.78 9.18 -10.01
C GLY A 82 -5.95 10.05 -9.54
N ASP A 83 -6.77 10.50 -10.49
CA ASP A 83 -7.92 11.38 -10.24
C ASP A 83 -9.14 10.69 -9.63
N TYR A 84 -9.17 9.35 -9.57
CA TYR A 84 -10.26 8.58 -8.98
C TYR A 84 -10.15 8.49 -7.46
N LYS A 85 -8.94 8.69 -6.92
CA LYS A 85 -8.71 8.73 -5.48
C LYS A 85 -9.59 9.82 -4.86
N ASP A 86 -10.14 9.56 -3.68
CA ASP A 86 -11.00 10.47 -2.93
C ASP A 86 -12.32 10.89 -3.61
N LYS A 87 -12.58 10.45 -4.85
CA LYS A 87 -13.86 10.68 -5.55
C LYS A 87 -14.76 9.45 -5.50
N ILE A 88 -14.23 8.33 -5.96
CA ILE A 88 -14.96 7.05 -6.06
C ILE A 88 -14.23 5.91 -5.38
N ALA A 89 -12.92 6.05 -5.13
CA ALA A 89 -12.07 5.04 -4.50
C ALA A 89 -11.41 5.62 -3.25
N LEU A 90 -11.59 4.90 -2.14
CA LEU A 90 -10.98 5.15 -0.84
C LEU A 90 -9.96 4.06 -0.61
N VAL A 91 -8.76 4.43 -0.17
CA VAL A 91 -7.65 3.48 -0.02
C VAL A 91 -7.10 3.57 1.38
N TYR A 92 -6.95 2.42 2.02
CA TYR A 92 -6.29 2.30 3.31
C TYR A 92 -5.32 1.13 3.28
N VAL A 93 -4.04 1.44 3.05
CA VAL A 93 -2.98 0.43 2.86
C VAL A 93 -3.39 -0.57 1.78
N ASP A 94 -3.75 -1.82 2.12
CA ASP A 94 -4.05 -2.90 1.17
C ASP A 94 -5.53 -2.93 0.74
N ASP A 95 -6.42 -2.26 1.49
CA ASP A 95 -7.86 -2.23 1.22
C ASP A 95 -8.22 -1.07 0.28
N ILE A 96 -8.89 -1.39 -0.83
CA ILE A 96 -9.45 -0.40 -1.76
C ILE A 96 -10.98 -0.54 -1.74
N LEU A 97 -11.65 0.52 -1.28
CA LEU A 97 -13.09 0.60 -1.23
C LEU A 97 -13.59 1.51 -2.36
N VAL A 98 -14.24 0.91 -3.35
CA VAL A 98 -14.92 1.63 -4.44
C VAL A 98 -16.37 1.84 -4.07
N THR A 99 -16.87 3.05 -4.26
CA THR A 99 -18.24 3.43 -3.88
C THR A 99 -19.04 3.94 -5.08
N SER A 100 -20.33 3.64 -5.11
CA SER A 100 -21.24 4.11 -6.14
C SER A 100 -22.62 4.45 -5.57
N GLN A 101 -23.35 5.34 -6.24
CA GLN A 101 -24.76 5.67 -5.93
C GLN A 101 -25.75 4.78 -6.70
N THR A 102 -25.29 4.18 -7.80
CA THR A 102 -26.09 3.33 -8.68
C THR A 102 -25.39 2.00 -8.91
N ILE A 103 -26.14 0.98 -9.32
CA ILE A 103 -25.62 -0.33 -9.74
C ILE A 103 -24.75 -0.17 -10.99
#